data_AF-A0A449GFM3-F1
#
_entry.id   AF-A0A449GFM3-F1
#
_cell.length_a   1.000
_cell.length_b   1.000
_cell.length_c   1.000
_cell.angle_alpha   90.00
_cell.angle_beta   90.00
_cell.angle_gamma   90.00
#
_symmetry.space_group_name_H-M   'P 1'
#
loop_
_entity.id
_entity.type
_entity.pdbx_description
1 polymer ?
#
loop_
_entity_poly.entity_id
_entity_poly.type
_entity_poly.pdbx_seq_one_letter_code
_entity_poly.pdbx_strand_id
1 'polypeptide(L)'
;MSEELDDIGRETAAVMKTMLQLATLVALRTRERGQKEAEARAKLTEARIKEAKELQIREARESKAKDPRNLELARMVEKSTSVKGISLEKDRSGGAMSTAGSAMASGGLAAAATGAAGSPMVKYDSPERRMAIAAHLAKMGVAPELAAVRMLMEVGQGLPAEEAVRARTAEARSTSRSREIEGRGLERTRN
;
A
#
# COMPACT_ATOMS: atom_id res chain seq x y z
N MET A 1 -19.97 75.57 -1.86
CA MET A 1 -18.78 75.28 -1.03
C MET A 1 -18.94 74.07 -0.12
N SER A 2 -20.04 73.86 0.64
CA SER A 2 -20.19 72.60 1.43
C SER A 2 -20.66 71.40 0.60
N GLU A 3 -21.61 71.61 -0.32
CA GLU A 3 -22.16 70.52 -1.15
C GLU A 3 -21.09 69.91 -2.09
N GLU A 4 -20.18 70.72 -2.62
CA GLU A 4 -19.08 70.26 -3.49
C GLU A 4 -18.07 69.38 -2.74
N LEU A 5 -17.87 69.62 -1.43
CA LEU A 5 -16.96 68.80 -0.61
C LEU A 5 -17.57 67.42 -0.29
N ASP A 6 -18.88 67.36 -0.07
CA ASP A 6 -19.60 66.11 0.17
C ASP A 6 -19.68 65.23 -1.09
N ASP A 7 -19.77 65.84 -2.27
CA ASP A 7 -19.78 65.13 -3.56
C ASP A 7 -18.39 64.57 -3.91
N ILE A 8 -17.32 65.31 -3.66
CA ILE A 8 -15.93 64.80 -3.78
C ILE A 8 -15.70 63.63 -2.83
N GLY A 9 -16.22 63.70 -1.60
CA GLY A 9 -16.16 62.60 -0.64
C GLY A 9 -16.89 61.33 -1.12
N ARG A 10 -18.08 61.50 -1.71
CA ARG A 10 -18.87 60.40 -2.27
C ARG A 10 -18.20 59.76 -3.49
N GLU A 11 -17.65 60.57 -4.39
CA GLU A 11 -16.90 60.07 -5.56
C GLU A 11 -15.63 59.32 -5.14
N THR A 12 -14.88 59.87 -4.19
CA THR A 12 -13.66 59.23 -3.68
C THR A 12 -13.97 57.90 -2.98
N ALA A 13 -15.05 57.83 -2.20
CA ALA A 13 -15.51 56.58 -1.59
C ALA A 13 -15.95 55.55 -2.63
N ALA A 14 -16.64 55.98 -3.71
CA ALA A 14 -17.02 55.12 -4.82
C ALA A 14 -15.79 54.55 -5.56
N VAL A 15 -14.78 55.39 -5.82
CA VAL A 15 -13.51 54.97 -6.43
C VAL A 15 -12.75 54.00 -5.54
N MET A 16 -12.66 54.27 -4.22
CA MET A 16 -12.01 53.32 -3.30
C MET A 16 -12.73 51.97 -3.26
N LYS A 17 -14.07 51.98 -3.30
CA LYS A 17 -14.88 50.75 -3.33
C LYS A 17 -14.62 49.93 -4.60
N THR A 18 -14.54 50.56 -5.76
CA THR A 18 -14.25 49.86 -7.02
C THR A 18 -12.81 49.33 -7.06
N MET A 19 -11.84 50.08 -6.55
CA MET A 19 -10.46 49.62 -6.40
C MET A 19 -10.36 48.40 -5.48
N LEU A 20 -11.07 48.40 -4.35
CA LEU A 20 -11.13 47.24 -3.44
C LEU A 20 -11.76 46.02 -4.12
N GLN A 21 -12.82 46.20 -4.91
CA GLN A 21 -13.44 45.11 -5.68
C GLN A 21 -12.52 44.54 -6.76
N LEU A 22 -11.75 45.41 -7.44
CA LEU A 22 -10.73 44.97 -8.40
C LEU A 22 -9.60 44.22 -7.71
N ALA A 23 -9.13 44.71 -6.56
CA ALA A 23 -8.08 44.05 -5.78
C ALA A 23 -8.50 42.65 -5.31
N THR A 24 -9.74 42.49 -4.83
CA THR A 24 -10.27 41.17 -4.44
C THR A 24 -10.41 40.24 -5.63
N LEU A 25 -10.91 40.72 -6.77
CA LEU A 25 -10.98 39.93 -8.00
C LEU A 25 -9.60 39.46 -8.46
N VAL A 26 -8.60 40.35 -8.45
CA VAL A 26 -7.21 40.01 -8.81
C VAL A 26 -6.64 38.98 -7.84
N ALA A 27 -6.85 39.15 -6.53
CA ALA A 27 -6.39 38.19 -5.52
C ALA A 27 -7.02 36.79 -5.69
N LEU A 28 -8.31 36.72 -6.03
CA LEU A 28 -8.98 35.44 -6.31
C LEU A 28 -8.43 34.81 -7.59
N ARG A 29 -8.27 35.61 -8.66
CA ARG A 29 -7.76 35.11 -9.95
C ARG A 29 -6.32 34.63 -9.87
N THR A 30 -5.46 35.30 -9.09
CA THR A 30 -4.06 34.87 -8.90
C THR A 30 -3.99 33.59 -8.07
N ARG A 31 -4.83 33.45 -7.03
CA ARG A 31 -4.96 32.20 -6.27
C ARG A 31 -5.41 31.03 -7.15
N GLU A 32 -6.45 31.22 -7.95
CA GLU A 32 -6.95 30.16 -8.85
C GLU A 32 -5.90 29.75 -9.87
N ARG A 33 -5.18 30.72 -10.45
CA ARG A 33 -4.08 30.44 -11.38
C ARG A 33 -2.96 29.64 -10.69
N GLY A 34 -2.56 30.06 -9.49
CA GLY A 34 -1.55 29.36 -8.70
C GLY A 34 -1.96 27.93 -8.34
N GLN A 35 -3.23 27.72 -7.98
CA GLN A 35 -3.78 26.38 -7.71
C GLN A 35 -3.74 25.49 -8.95
N LYS A 36 -4.20 25.98 -10.10
CA LYS A 36 -4.19 25.22 -11.37
C LYS A 36 -2.77 24.85 -11.81
N GLU A 37 -1.81 25.78 -11.68
CA GLU A 37 -0.41 25.51 -12.01
C GLU A 37 0.23 24.50 -11.03
N ALA A 38 -0.11 24.56 -9.74
CA ALA A 38 0.33 23.58 -8.75
C ALA A 38 -0.25 22.18 -9.02
N GLU A 39 -1.55 22.08 -9.34
CA GLU A 39 -2.20 20.82 -9.72
C GLU A 39 -1.60 20.24 -11.01
N ALA A 40 -1.30 21.08 -12.01
CA ALA A 40 -0.66 20.64 -13.24
C ALA A 40 0.74 20.09 -12.97
N ARG A 41 1.53 20.75 -12.12
CA ARG A 41 2.85 20.25 -11.70
C ARG A 41 2.74 18.95 -10.94
N ALA A 42 1.81 18.83 -10.00
CA ALA A 42 1.56 17.60 -9.27
C ALA A 42 1.22 16.43 -10.20
N LYS A 43 0.31 16.64 -11.16
CA LYS A 43 -0.05 15.64 -12.18
C LYS A 43 1.14 15.21 -13.04
N LEU A 44 1.99 16.16 -13.46
CA LEU A 44 3.21 15.85 -14.21
C LEU A 44 4.20 15.03 -13.38
N THR A 45 4.39 15.37 -12.10
CA THR A 45 5.28 14.60 -11.22
C THR A 45 4.73 13.19 -10.95
N GLU A 46 3.41 13.07 -10.76
CA GLU A 46 2.76 11.77 -10.56
C GLU A 46 2.89 10.89 -11.82
N ALA A 47 2.66 11.45 -13.00
CA ALA A 47 2.84 10.75 -14.27
C ALA A 47 4.28 10.26 -14.44
N ARG A 48 5.29 11.11 -14.16
CA ARG A 48 6.71 10.72 -14.22
C ARG A 48 7.06 9.62 -13.22
N ILE A 49 6.55 9.69 -11.99
CA ILE A 49 6.78 8.65 -10.98
C ILE A 49 6.15 7.32 -11.42
N LYS A 50 4.95 7.37 -12.00
CA LYS A 50 4.26 6.18 -12.50
C LYS A 50 5.02 5.53 -13.65
N GLU A 51 5.47 6.31 -14.62
CA GLU A 51 6.27 5.83 -15.75
C GLU A 51 7.60 5.22 -15.29
N ALA A 52 8.31 5.88 -14.37
CA ALA A 52 9.54 5.35 -13.79
C ALA A 52 9.32 4.02 -13.08
N LYS A 53 8.23 3.88 -12.31
CA LYS A 53 7.85 2.62 -11.66
C LYS A 53 7.53 1.53 -12.67
N GLU A 54 6.81 1.85 -13.75
CA GLU A 54 6.48 0.88 -14.79
C GLU A 54 7.74 0.38 -15.51
N LEU A 55 8.66 1.27 -15.85
CA LEU A 55 9.96 0.91 -16.44
C LEU A 55 10.76 0.01 -15.49
N GLN A 56 10.85 0.35 -14.21
CA GLN A 56 11.52 -0.51 -13.22
C GLN A 56 10.89 -1.89 -13.11
N ILE A 57 9.56 -2.00 -13.15
CA ILE A 57 8.87 -3.29 -13.12
C ILE A 57 9.18 -4.08 -14.39
N ARG A 58 9.23 -3.42 -15.56
CA ARG A 58 9.58 -4.05 -16.83
C ARG A 58 11.02 -4.58 -16.80
N GLU A 59 11.98 -3.75 -16.40
CA GLU A 59 13.39 -4.14 -16.24
C GLU A 59 13.58 -5.27 -15.22
N ALA A 60 12.84 -5.23 -14.09
CA ALA A 60 12.86 -6.29 -13.09
C ALA A 60 12.27 -7.61 -13.61
N ARG A 61 11.26 -7.55 -14.50
CA ARG A 61 10.71 -8.74 -15.16
C ARG A 61 11.69 -9.30 -16.18
N GLU A 62 12.32 -8.44 -16.98
CA GLU A 62 13.30 -8.86 -17.97
C GLU A 62 14.55 -9.47 -17.33
N SER A 63 15.05 -8.89 -16.23
CA SER A 63 16.19 -9.45 -15.49
C SER A 63 15.85 -10.80 -14.87
N LYS A 64 14.66 -10.96 -14.28
CA LYS A 64 14.17 -12.27 -13.79
C LYS A 64 14.00 -13.28 -14.93
N ALA A 65 13.54 -12.87 -16.10
CA ALA A 65 13.40 -13.77 -17.25
C ALA A 65 14.75 -14.22 -17.82
N LYS A 66 15.78 -13.37 -17.73
CA LYS A 66 17.16 -13.66 -18.18
C LYS A 66 18.00 -14.41 -17.13
N ASP A 67 17.48 -14.63 -15.92
CA ASP A 67 18.17 -15.38 -14.88
C ASP A 67 18.41 -16.84 -15.33
N PRO A 68 19.66 -17.34 -15.34
CA PRO A 68 19.97 -18.71 -15.76
C PRO A 68 19.15 -19.75 -15.00
N ARG A 69 18.85 -19.53 -13.72
CA ARG A 69 18.03 -20.44 -12.92
C ARG A 69 16.60 -20.53 -13.44
N ASN A 70 16.01 -19.39 -13.80
CA ASN A 70 14.64 -19.37 -14.33
C ASN A 70 14.57 -19.93 -15.74
N LEU A 71 15.62 -19.74 -16.55
CA LEU A 71 15.75 -20.37 -17.87
C LEU A 71 15.88 -21.90 -17.76
N GLU A 72 16.65 -22.40 -16.80
CA GLU A 72 16.74 -23.85 -16.53
C GLU A 72 15.42 -24.42 -16.03
N LEU A 73 14.72 -23.71 -15.13
CA LEU A 73 13.38 -24.10 -14.69
C LEU A 73 12.39 -24.12 -15.85
N ALA A 74 12.39 -23.12 -16.73
CA ALA A 74 11.56 -23.11 -17.93
C ALA A 74 11.86 -24.31 -18.84
N ARG A 75 13.14 -24.63 -19.07
CA ARG A 75 13.56 -25.82 -19.82
C ARG A 75 13.12 -27.13 -19.17
N MET A 76 13.16 -27.22 -17.84
CA MET A 76 12.70 -28.39 -17.08
C MET A 76 11.18 -28.57 -17.19
N VAL A 77 10.42 -27.48 -17.15
CA VAL A 77 8.95 -27.49 -17.36
C VAL A 77 8.61 -27.89 -18.79
N GLU A 78 9.32 -27.38 -19.80
CA GLU A 78 9.13 -27.81 -21.19
C GLU A 78 9.45 -29.31 -21.35
N LYS A 79 10.56 -29.78 -20.78
CA LYS A 79 10.93 -31.20 -20.82
C LYS A 79 10.01 -32.13 -20.02
N SER A 80 9.40 -31.66 -18.94
CA SER A 80 8.52 -32.51 -18.11
C SER A 80 7.18 -32.81 -18.77
N THR A 81 6.84 -32.13 -19.88
CA THR A 81 5.60 -32.42 -20.63
C THR A 81 5.67 -33.65 -21.55
N SER A 82 6.85 -34.28 -21.72
CA SER A 82 6.98 -35.43 -22.64
C SER A 82 6.86 -36.82 -21.99
N VAL A 83 6.49 -36.93 -20.70
CA VAL A 83 6.17 -38.24 -20.11
C VAL A 83 4.70 -38.55 -20.33
N LYS A 84 4.44 -39.31 -21.40
CA LYS A 84 3.15 -39.92 -21.67
C LYS A 84 2.78 -40.87 -20.51
N GLY A 85 1.88 -40.42 -19.63
CA GLY A 85 1.03 -41.30 -18.84
C GLY A 85 1.34 -41.49 -17.35
N ILE A 86 1.27 -40.42 -16.54
CA ILE A 86 0.96 -40.58 -15.11
C ILE A 86 -0.25 -39.68 -14.80
N SER A 87 -1.44 -40.22 -15.08
CA SER A 87 -2.71 -39.58 -14.75
C SER A 87 -2.87 -39.47 -13.23
N LEU A 88 -2.83 -38.23 -12.73
CA LEU A 88 -3.24 -37.82 -11.38
C LEU A 88 -4.78 -37.86 -11.21
N GLU A 89 -5.46 -38.84 -11.82
CA GLU A 89 -6.93 -38.96 -11.79
C GLU A 89 -7.44 -40.01 -10.81
N LYS A 90 -6.57 -40.87 -10.25
CA LYS A 90 -7.03 -42.02 -9.45
C LYS A 90 -7.39 -41.71 -7.99
N ASP A 91 -7.02 -40.54 -7.45
CA ASP A 91 -7.33 -40.17 -6.05
C ASP A 91 -8.46 -39.12 -5.90
N ARG A 92 -9.21 -38.81 -6.96
CA ARG A 92 -10.39 -37.92 -6.89
C ARG A 92 -11.75 -38.64 -6.84
N SER A 93 -11.75 -39.96 -6.66
CA SER A 93 -12.99 -40.72 -6.46
C SER A 93 -13.39 -40.72 -4.97
N GLY A 94 -13.81 -39.55 -4.48
CA GLY A 94 -14.33 -39.41 -3.12
C GLY A 94 -14.66 -37.98 -2.73
N GLY A 95 -15.70 -37.40 -3.32
CA GLY A 95 -16.29 -36.13 -2.83
C GLY A 95 -16.70 -35.18 -3.94
N ALA A 96 -17.93 -35.35 -4.42
CA ALA A 96 -18.57 -34.48 -5.40
C ALA A 96 -18.67 -33.02 -4.92
N MET A 97 -18.07 -32.08 -5.67
CA MET A 97 -18.69 -30.77 -5.93
C MET A 97 -18.14 -30.20 -7.25
N SER A 98 -18.73 -30.66 -8.35
CA SER A 98 -18.57 -30.10 -9.69
C SER A 98 -19.55 -28.95 -9.88
N THR A 99 -19.06 -27.74 -10.17
CA THR A 99 -19.60 -26.80 -11.18
C THR A 99 -18.84 -25.47 -11.13
N ALA A 100 -17.75 -25.36 -11.89
CA ALA A 100 -17.26 -24.08 -12.43
C ALA A 100 -16.14 -24.36 -13.45
N GLY A 101 -16.49 -25.05 -14.53
CA GLY A 101 -15.61 -25.21 -15.69
C GLY A 101 -15.66 -23.95 -16.55
N SER A 102 -14.58 -23.19 -16.50
CA SER A 102 -13.85 -22.64 -17.65
C SER A 102 -14.65 -22.15 -18.88
N ALA A 103 -14.84 -20.83 -19.00
CA ALA A 103 -14.84 -20.14 -20.29
C ALA A 103 -14.52 -18.65 -20.14
N MET A 104 -13.59 -18.16 -20.98
CA MET A 104 -13.31 -16.74 -21.33
C MET A 104 -12.58 -15.93 -20.25
N ALA A 105 -11.27 -15.66 -20.31
CA ALA A 105 -10.54 -14.88 -21.33
C ALA A 105 -11.08 -13.45 -21.55
N SER A 106 -10.20 -12.49 -21.28
CA SER A 106 -10.26 -11.04 -21.54
C SER A 106 -10.90 -10.13 -20.48
N GLY A 107 -10.06 -9.25 -19.92
CA GLY A 107 -10.44 -7.89 -19.52
C GLY A 107 -11.03 -7.71 -18.11
N GLY A 108 -10.26 -7.07 -17.22
CA GLY A 108 -10.86 -6.37 -16.07
C GLY A 108 -10.07 -6.49 -14.77
N LEU A 109 -9.28 -5.46 -14.47
CA LEU A 109 -8.86 -5.09 -13.12
C LEU A 109 -10.09 -4.80 -12.26
N ALA A 110 -10.71 -5.80 -11.61
CA ALA A 110 -11.77 -5.58 -10.63
C ALA A 110 -12.01 -6.81 -9.73
N ALA A 111 -11.06 -7.13 -8.84
CA ALA A 111 -11.32 -8.03 -7.70
C ALA A 111 -10.31 -7.88 -6.54
N ALA A 112 -9.77 -6.67 -6.31
CA ALA A 112 -8.83 -6.40 -5.22
C ALA A 112 -9.49 -5.71 -4.01
N ALA A 113 -10.76 -5.98 -3.75
CA ALA A 113 -11.45 -5.42 -2.61
C ALA A 113 -12.60 -6.34 -2.17
N THR A 114 -12.28 -7.40 -1.41
CA THR A 114 -13.12 -7.94 -0.33
C THR A 114 -12.40 -9.09 0.36
N GLY A 115 -12.02 -8.89 1.62
CA GLY A 115 -11.94 -9.98 2.61
C GLY A 115 -10.71 -10.88 2.61
N ALA A 116 -9.52 -10.35 2.89
CA ALA A 116 -8.43 -11.15 3.45
C ALA A 116 -8.65 -11.38 4.96
N ALA A 117 -9.75 -12.06 5.30
CA ALA A 117 -9.98 -12.61 6.62
C ALA A 117 -9.50 -14.07 6.62
N GLY A 118 -8.39 -14.32 7.32
CA GLY A 118 -8.14 -15.58 8.03
C GLY A 118 -8.26 -16.89 7.26
N SER A 119 -7.66 -17.03 6.07
CA SER A 119 -7.28 -18.38 5.64
C SER A 119 -6.10 -18.82 6.52
N PRO A 120 -6.19 -19.92 7.29
CA PRO A 120 -5.03 -20.45 7.98
C PRO A 120 -4.03 -20.84 6.91
N MET A 121 -3.00 -20.02 6.69
CA MET A 121 -1.79 -20.46 6.00
C MET A 121 -1.43 -21.79 6.64
N VAL A 122 -1.46 -22.88 5.88
CA VAL A 122 -1.15 -24.21 6.39
C VAL A 122 0.27 -24.13 6.98
N LYS A 123 0.32 -24.07 8.32
CA LYS A 123 1.54 -23.80 9.09
C LYS A 123 2.33 -25.09 9.14
N TYR A 124 3.14 -25.34 8.12
CA TYR A 124 4.11 -26.44 8.13
C TYR A 124 5.30 -26.05 9.01
N ASP A 125 5.08 -26.14 10.31
CA ASP A 125 6.10 -26.00 11.34
C ASP A 125 6.42 -27.38 11.89
N SER A 126 7.52 -27.96 11.42
CA SER A 126 8.02 -29.26 11.90
C SER A 126 9.25 -29.05 12.79
N PRO A 127 9.47 -29.92 13.80
CA PRO A 127 10.63 -29.81 14.68
C PRO A 127 11.96 -29.95 13.90
N GLU A 128 11.99 -30.77 12.85
CA GLU A 128 13.15 -30.95 11.97
C GLU A 128 13.49 -29.65 11.24
N ARG A 129 12.47 -28.90 10.80
CA ARG A 129 12.64 -27.60 10.16
C ARG A 129 13.24 -26.57 11.12
N ARG A 130 12.76 -26.52 12.36
CA ARG A 130 13.31 -25.62 13.40
C ARG A 130 14.79 -25.95 13.69
N MET A 131 15.13 -27.23 13.77
CA MET A 131 16.51 -27.68 13.98
C MET A 131 17.43 -27.35 12.79
N ALA A 132 16.95 -27.56 11.55
CA ALA A 132 17.71 -27.22 10.35
C ALA A 132 18.00 -25.71 10.25
N ILE A 133 17.02 -24.87 10.58
CA ILE A 133 17.19 -23.41 10.61
C ILE A 133 18.17 -23.01 11.71
N ALA A 134 18.03 -23.56 12.93
CA ALA A 134 18.95 -23.28 14.04
C ALA A 134 20.40 -23.66 13.70
N ALA A 135 20.60 -24.85 13.13
CA ALA A 135 21.92 -25.33 12.70
C ALA A 135 22.52 -24.44 11.60
N HIS A 136 21.70 -24.00 10.64
CA HIS A 136 22.12 -23.09 9.59
C HIS A 136 22.52 -21.71 10.14
N LEU A 137 21.75 -21.15 11.07
CA LEU A 137 22.04 -19.86 11.71
C LEU A 137 23.29 -19.92 12.59
N ALA A 138 23.52 -21.03 13.29
CA ALA A 138 24.74 -21.28 14.05
C ALA A 138 25.98 -21.37 13.13
N LYS A 139 25.86 -22.06 11.99
CA LYS A 139 26.94 -22.14 10.97
C LYS A 139 27.29 -20.77 10.39
N MET A 140 26.31 -19.87 10.28
CA MET A 140 26.48 -18.50 9.81
C MET A 140 27.02 -17.54 10.90
N GLY A 141 27.26 -18.02 12.12
CA GLY A 141 27.80 -17.21 13.22
C GLY A 141 26.81 -16.17 13.75
N VAL A 142 25.50 -16.38 13.56
CA VAL A 142 24.47 -15.45 14.05
C VAL A 142 24.34 -15.59 15.57
N ALA A 143 24.37 -14.47 16.28
CA ALA A 143 24.16 -14.43 17.72
C ALA A 143 22.80 -15.06 18.10
N PRO A 144 22.70 -15.80 19.23
CA PRO A 144 21.52 -16.58 19.58
C PRO A 144 20.24 -15.73 19.70
N GLU A 145 20.36 -14.49 20.18
CA GLU A 145 19.25 -13.53 20.26
C GLU A 145 18.67 -13.17 18.88
N LEU A 146 19.53 -12.97 17.88
CA LEU A 146 19.11 -12.68 16.51
C LEU A 146 18.62 -13.93 15.79
N ALA A 147 19.16 -15.09 16.14
CA ALA A 147 18.71 -16.36 15.60
C ALA A 147 17.26 -16.66 16.02
N ALA A 148 16.87 -16.39 17.27
CA ALA A 148 15.51 -16.57 17.76
C ALA A 148 14.48 -15.72 16.99
N VAL A 149 14.79 -14.44 16.76
CA VAL A 149 13.93 -13.53 15.97
C VAL A 149 13.79 -14.02 14.52
N ARG A 150 14.90 -14.46 13.91
CA ARG A 150 14.89 -14.95 12.53
C ARG A 150 14.18 -16.29 12.40
N MET A 151 14.32 -17.19 13.38
CA MET A 151 13.54 -18.42 13.46
C MET A 151 12.05 -18.14 13.56
N LEU A 152 11.62 -17.14 14.36
CA LEU A 152 10.22 -16.74 14.47
C LEU A 152 9.64 -16.27 13.12
N MET A 153 10.41 -15.50 12.36
CA MET A 153 10.04 -15.05 11.01
C MET A 153 9.98 -16.21 10.03
N GLU A 154 10.99 -17.08 10.01
CA GLU A 154 11.06 -18.24 9.11
C GLU A 154 9.98 -19.27 9.41
N VAL A 155 9.54 -19.42 10.67
CA VAL A 155 8.44 -20.31 11.11
C VAL A 155 7.06 -19.68 10.87
N GLY A 156 7.00 -18.46 10.30
CA GLY A 156 5.74 -17.79 9.95
C GLY A 156 4.96 -17.32 11.18
N GLN A 157 5.61 -17.26 12.34
CA GLN A 157 5.07 -16.66 13.56
C GLN A 157 5.43 -15.17 13.69
N GLY A 158 6.38 -14.70 12.89
CA GLY A 158 6.69 -13.28 12.76
C GLY A 158 5.67 -12.55 11.87
N LEU A 159 5.20 -11.39 12.32
CA LEU A 159 4.42 -10.47 11.48
C LEU A 159 5.31 -9.95 10.34
N PRO A 160 4.81 -9.86 9.09
CA PRO A 160 5.54 -9.21 8.01
C PRO A 160 5.78 -7.73 8.36
N ALA A 161 6.90 -7.16 7.91
CA ALA A 161 7.35 -5.83 8.32
C ALA A 161 6.27 -4.73 8.14
N GLU A 162 5.49 -4.82 7.05
CA GLU A 162 4.39 -3.88 6.80
C GLU A 162 3.24 -3.99 7.80
N GLU A 163 2.95 -5.21 8.28
CA GLU A 163 1.93 -5.45 9.31
C GLU A 163 2.44 -5.09 10.70
N ALA A 164 3.72 -5.33 11.00
CA ALA A 164 4.34 -4.91 12.25
C ALA A 164 4.31 -3.38 12.42
N VAL A 165 4.58 -2.63 11.34
CA VAL A 165 4.45 -1.16 11.34
C VAL A 165 2.98 -0.75 11.55
N ARG A 166 2.04 -1.38 10.85
CA ARG A 166 0.60 -1.10 11.02
C ARG A 166 0.13 -1.40 12.45
N ALA A 167 0.50 -2.54 13.02
CA ALA A 167 0.19 -2.93 14.39
C ALA A 167 0.77 -1.92 15.40
N ARG A 168 2.04 -1.53 15.24
CA ARG A 168 2.69 -0.51 16.08
C ARG A 168 1.95 0.84 16.03
N THR A 169 1.51 1.28 14.84
CA THR A 169 0.73 2.53 14.74
C THR A 169 -0.70 2.40 15.27
N ALA A 170 -1.27 1.19 15.27
CA ALA A 170 -2.59 0.93 15.83
C ALA A 170 -2.53 0.93 17.37
N GLU A 171 -1.51 0.31 17.96
CA GLU A 171 -1.24 0.33 19.40
C GLU A 171 -0.90 1.74 19.92
N ALA A 172 -0.13 2.52 19.16
CA ALA A 172 0.14 3.92 19.51
C ALA A 172 -1.14 4.78 19.51
N ARG A 173 -2.10 4.48 18.62
CA ARG A 173 -3.40 5.16 18.56
C ARG A 173 -4.39 4.70 19.62
N SER A 174 -4.34 3.44 20.04
CA SER A 174 -5.18 2.95 21.14
C SER A 174 -4.73 3.51 22.47
N THR A 175 -3.42 3.54 22.73
CA THR A 175 -2.85 4.10 23.97
C THR A 175 -3.11 5.61 24.13
N SER A 176 -3.05 6.39 23.04
CA SER A 176 -3.39 7.82 23.09
C SER A 176 -4.87 8.05 23.41
N ARG A 177 -5.78 7.29 22.78
CA ARG A 177 -7.22 7.38 23.04
C ARG A 177 -7.59 6.96 24.46
N SER A 178 -6.95 5.92 24.99
CA SER A 178 -7.18 5.49 26.38
C SER A 178 -6.82 6.58 27.38
N ARG A 179 -5.72 7.31 27.18
CA ARG A 179 -5.32 8.44 28.04
C ARG A 179 -6.27 9.62 27.96
N GLU A 180 -6.81 9.92 26.78
CA GLU A 180 -7.82 10.99 26.60
C GLU A 180 -9.14 10.65 27.30
N ILE A 181 -9.57 9.38 27.25
CA ILE A 181 -10.79 8.91 27.92
C ILE A 181 -10.64 8.98 29.44
N GLU A 182 -9.47 8.63 29.96
CA GLU A 182 -9.15 8.70 31.39
C GLU A 182 -9.11 10.15 31.90
N GLY A 183 -8.52 11.08 31.12
CA GLY A 183 -8.53 12.51 31.42
C GLY A 183 -9.95 13.10 31.51
N ARG A 184 -10.84 12.76 30.57
CA ARG A 184 -12.26 13.17 30.61
C ARG A 184 -13.07 12.47 31.72
N GLY A 185 -12.59 11.35 32.24
CA GLY A 185 -13.18 10.68 33.40
C GLY A 185 -12.92 11.47 34.69
N LEU A 186 -11.69 11.92 34.87
CA LEU A 186 -11.25 12.73 36.02
C LEU A 186 -11.93 14.11 36.08
N GLU A 187 -12.16 14.74 34.93
CA GLU A 187 -12.86 16.03 34.84
C GLU A 187 -14.35 15.93 35.24
N ARG A 188 -14.99 14.77 35.02
CA ARG A 188 -16.39 14.55 35.43
C ARG A 188 -16.57 14.30 36.92
N THR A 189 -15.52 13.85 37.61
CA THR A 189 -15.56 13.59 39.07
C THR A 189 -15.22 14.81 39.94
N ARG A 190 -14.86 15.94 39.32
CA ARG A 190 -14.44 17.17 40.01
C ARG A 190 -15.49 18.29 40.02
N ASN A 191 -16.69 18.05 39.51
CA ASN A 191 -17.84 18.97 39.58
C ASN A 191 -18.86 18.50 40.61
#